data_AF-A0A536VUA7-F1
#
_entry.id   AF-A0A536VUA7-F1
#
_cell.length_a   1.000
_cell.length_b   1.000
_cell.length_c   1.000
_cell.angle_alpha   90.00
_cell.angle_beta   90.00
_cell.angle_gamma   90.00
#
_symmetry.space_group_name_H-M   'P 1'
#
loop_
_entity.id
_entity.type
_entity.pdbx_description
1 polymer ?
#
loop_
_entity_poly.entity_id
_entity_poly.type
_entity_poly.pdbx_seq_one_letter_code
_entity_poly.pdbx_strand_id
1 'polypeptide(L)' 'ERMVWASDWPHPTQKENEKANDAVLFDLLTEWVPDNAARQRILVENPATLYGFPK' A
#
# COMPACT_ATOMS: atom_id res chain seq x y z
N GLU A 1 4.19 3.47 12.85
CA GLU A 1 3.80 4.88 12.59
C GLU A 1 4.58 5.55 11.45
N ARG A 2 5.45 4.84 10.70
CA ARG A 2 6.20 5.41 9.56
C ARG A 2 6.13 4.52 8.31
N MET A 3 5.04 3.77 8.16
CA MET A 3 4.84 2.88 7.00
C MET A 3 3.88 3.52 6.00
N VAL A 4 4.15 3.28 4.72
CA VAL A 4 3.27 3.57 3.59
C VAL A 4 3.13 2.29 2.77
N TRP A 5 2.06 2.18 1.98
CA TRP A 5 1.85 1.08 1.05
C TRP A 5 1.76 1.61 -0.38
N ALA A 6 2.29 0.85 -1.33
CA ALA A 6 2.15 1.10 -2.76
C ALA A 6 2.04 -0.25 -3.47
N SER A 7 1.38 -0.27 -4.63
CA SER A 7 1.23 -1.48 -5.43
C SER A 7 2.51 -1.92 -6.11
N ASP A 8 3.44 -1.00 -6.38
CA ASP A 8 4.59 -1.19 -7.29
C ASP A 8 4.21 -1.40 -8.77
N TRP A 9 2.95 -1.15 -9.14
CA TRP A 9 2.53 -1.17 -10.55
C TRP A 9 3.39 -0.21 -11.40
N PRO A 10 3.88 -0.61 -12.60
CA PRO A 10 3.51 -1.80 -13.40
C PRO A 10 4.37 -3.05 -13.15
N HIS A 11 4.98 -3.19 -11.98
CA HIS A 11 5.84 -4.31 -11.58
C HIS A 11 7.04 -4.52 -12.51
N PRO A 12 7.88 -3.49 -12.75
CA PRO A 12 8.92 -3.53 -13.79
C PRO A 12 10.01 -4.58 -13.53
N THR A 13 10.13 -5.08 -12.30
CA THR A 13 11.11 -6.10 -11.92
C THR A 13 10.59 -7.53 -12.10
N GLN A 14 9.28 -7.71 -12.32
CA GLN A 14 8.65 -9.00 -12.57
C GLN A 14 8.53 -9.28 -14.08
N LYS A 15 8.58 -10.56 -14.45
CA LYS A 15 8.29 -10.95 -15.84
C LYS A 15 6.82 -10.73 -16.16
N GLU A 16 6.51 -10.44 -17.41
CA GLU A 16 5.14 -10.12 -17.86
C GLU A 16 4.11 -11.19 -17.48
N ASN A 17 4.49 -12.46 -17.53
CA ASN A 17 3.63 -13.60 -17.21
C ASN A 17 3.63 -14.00 -15.72
N GLU A 18 4.37 -13.28 -14.87
CA GLU A 18 4.54 -13.55 -13.43
C GLU A 18 4.05 -12.37 -12.57
N LYS A 19 3.44 -11.34 -13.17
CA LYS A 19 2.96 -10.15 -12.46
C LYS A 19 1.89 -10.52 -11.44
N ALA A 20 2.06 -10.04 -10.21
CA ALA A 20 1.08 -10.21 -9.16
C ALA A 20 -0.21 -9.43 -9.46
N ASN A 21 -1.33 -9.91 -8.91
CA ASN A 21 -2.59 -9.18 -8.93
C ASN A 21 -2.62 -8.16 -7.79
N ASP A 22 -2.63 -6.87 -8.13
CA ASP A 22 -2.60 -5.76 -7.16
C ASP A 22 -3.76 -5.78 -6.18
N ALA A 23 -4.96 -6.22 -6.59
CA ALA A 23 -6.11 -6.32 -5.70
C ALA A 23 -5.88 -7.35 -4.60
N VAL A 24 -5.28 -8.50 -4.94
CA VAL A 24 -4.94 -9.54 -3.97
C VAL A 24 -3.84 -9.07 -3.02
N LEU A 25 -2.83 -8.36 -3.53
CA LEU A 25 -1.79 -7.76 -2.69
C LEU A 25 -2.35 -6.68 -1.74
N PHE A 26 -3.34 -5.92 -2.19
CA PHE A 26 -4.03 -4.95 -1.36
C PHE A 26 -4.88 -5.63 -0.28
N ASP A 27 -5.60 -6.70 -0.61
CA ASP A 27 -6.38 -7.46 0.38
C ASP A 27 -5.47 -8.05 1.47
N LEU A 28 -4.28 -8.52 1.11
CA LEU A 28 -3.28 -9.05 2.06
C LEU A 28 -2.86 -8.02 3.13
N LEU A 29 -2.90 -6.71 2.81
CA LEU A 29 -2.64 -5.66 3.80
C LEU A 29 -3.63 -5.75 4.98
N THR A 30 -4.87 -6.15 4.73
CA THR A 30 -5.90 -6.28 5.78
C THR A 30 -5.63 -7.44 6.72
N GLU A 31 -4.97 -8.50 6.23
CA GLU A 31 -4.54 -9.63 7.03
C GLU A 31 -3.31 -9.28 7.88
N TRP A 32 -2.31 -8.61 7.29
CA TRP A 32 -1.08 -8.23 7.99
C TRP A 32 -1.29 -7.13 9.03
N VAL A 33 -2.22 -6.21 8.76
CA VAL A 33 -2.51 -5.08 9.63
C VAL A 33 -4.00 -5.12 9.96
N PRO A 34 -4.44 -5.96 10.92
CA PRO A 34 -5.86 -6.13 11.23
C PRO A 34 -6.51 -4.88 11.86
N ASP A 35 -5.71 -3.99 12.46
CA ASP A 35 -6.17 -2.74 13.04
C ASP A 35 -6.53 -1.71 11.95
N ASN A 36 -7.79 -1.28 11.94
CA ASN A 36 -8.31 -0.24 11.05
C ASN A 36 -7.55 1.09 11.20
N ALA A 37 -7.23 1.51 12.43
CA ALA A 37 -6.57 2.79 12.65
C ALA A 37 -5.12 2.77 12.15
N ALA A 38 -4.43 1.64 12.28
CA ALA A 38 -3.12 1.44 11.66
C ALA A 38 -3.21 1.44 10.12
N ARG A 39 -4.21 0.80 9.51
CA ARG A 39 -4.40 0.83 8.06
C ARG A 39 -4.70 2.23 7.54
N GLN A 40 -5.54 2.98 8.23
CA GLN A 40 -5.82 4.37 7.87
C GLN A 40 -4.52 5.18 7.84
N ARG A 41 -3.68 5.06 8.88
CA ARG A 41 -2.36 5.71 8.91
C ARG A 41 -1.47 5.33 7.74
N ILE A 42 -1.43 4.05 7.38
CA ILE A 42 -0.59 3.55 6.27
C ILE A 42 -1.07 4.09 4.92
N LEU A 43 -2.39 4.19 4.72
CA LEU A 43 -2.98 4.53 3.42
C LEU A 43 -3.32 6.02 3.26
N VAL A 44 -3.42 6.77 4.35
CA VAL A 44 -3.92 8.16 4.34
C VAL A 44 -2.96 9.11 5.06
N GLU A 45 -2.85 9.03 6.40
CA GLU A 45 -2.15 10.07 7.16
C GLU A 45 -0.64 10.09 6.90
N ASN A 46 0.01 8.92 6.84
CA ASN A 46 1.46 8.86 6.63
C ASN A 46 1.84 9.33 5.22
N PRO A 47 1.19 8.87 4.12
CA PRO A 47 1.46 9.40 2.79
C PRO A 47 1.17 10.91 2.67
N ALA A 48 0.06 11.40 3.26
CA ALA A 48 -0.26 12.82 3.24
C ALA A 48 0.82 13.67 3.93
N THR A 49 1.34 13.20 5.05
CA THR A 49 2.43 13.87 5.77
C THR A 49 3.76 13.78 5.01
N LEU A 50 4.08 12.62 4.44
CA LEU A 50 5.35 12.36 3.76
C LEU A 50 5.45 13.11 2.42
N TYR A 51 4.37 13.13 1.65
CA TYR A 51 4.34 13.70 0.30
C TYR A 51 3.68 15.09 0.23
N GLY A 52 3.12 15.59 1.34
CA GLY A 52 2.55 16.93 1.43
C GLY A 52 1.20 17.09 0.72
N PHE A 53 0.33 16.08 0.76
CA PHE A 53 -1.00 16.19 0.18
C PHE A 53 -1.88 17.20 0.96
N PRO A 54 -2.75 17.97 0.27
CA PRO A 54 -3.73 18.81 0.94
C PRO A 54 -4.68 17.96 1.78
N LYS A 55 -5.07 18.49 2.95
CA LYS A 55 -6.02 17.85 3.87
C LYS A 55 -7.46 18.17 3.49
#